data_AF-A0A2H0XKT7-F1
#
_entry.id   AF-A0A2H0XKT7-F1
#
_cell.length_a   1.000
_cell.length_b   1.000
_cell.length_c   1.000
_cell.angle_alpha   90.00
_cell.angle_beta   90.00
_cell.angle_gamma   90.00
#
_symmetry.space_group_name_H-M   'P 1'
#
loop_
_entity.id
_entity.type
_entity.pdbx_description
1 polymer ?
#
loop_
_entity_poly.entity_id
_entity_poly.type
_entity_poly.pdbx_seq_one_letter_code
_entity_poly.pdbx_strand_id
1 'polypeptide(L)'
;NNFSILEKRILKSEFEDFSIRFSNYLLSNLNLNEVLDSINIKTYLKNKRIPLDVKGLHGNYPKIKIIKTLESNGYKNIDCLLNGKGIHTLKHDLCQQIDSCVLNNDKIFCTERYIENIIKPRDNKPKKFDLVIFSNHKPKYLFEINFYSTSGTKIGINQNEYVDLNEYIKKNFSNFKFYWITDGNYWLTTDGKARFLNLLNHFDKIFNINIFKEQVNYF
;
A
#
# COMPACT_ATOMS: atom_id res chain seq x y z
N ASN A 1 -26.29 5.68 -37.01
CA ASN A 1 -24.84 5.39 -36.87
C ASN A 1 -24.04 6.68 -36.81
N ASN A 2 -23.90 7.26 -35.62
CA ASN A 2 -23.36 8.62 -35.41
C ASN A 2 -21.93 8.61 -34.81
N PHE A 3 -21.27 7.45 -34.78
CA PHE A 3 -19.93 7.30 -34.22
C PHE A 3 -18.79 7.56 -35.23
N SER A 4 -19.06 7.54 -36.54
CA SER A 4 -18.01 7.80 -37.55
C SER A 4 -17.58 9.27 -37.60
N ILE A 5 -18.45 10.19 -37.18
CA ILE A 5 -18.12 11.62 -37.03
C ILE A 5 -17.21 11.84 -35.82
N LEU A 6 -17.43 11.11 -34.73
CA LEU A 6 -16.58 11.15 -33.54
C LEU A 6 -15.20 10.56 -33.81
N GLU A 7 -15.13 9.40 -34.49
CA GLU A 7 -13.85 8.80 -34.92
C GLU A 7 -13.05 9.74 -35.85
N LYS A 8 -13.69 10.32 -36.87
CA LYS A 8 -13.03 11.26 -37.79
C LYS A 8 -12.54 12.55 -37.09
N ARG A 9 -13.12 12.91 -35.95
CA ARG A 9 -12.74 14.12 -35.18
C ARG A 9 -11.64 13.86 -34.16
N ILE A 10 -11.47 12.62 -33.70
CA ILE A 10 -10.38 12.21 -32.82
C ILE A 10 -9.06 12.07 -33.59
N LEU A 11 -9.12 11.67 -34.87
CA LEU A 11 -7.94 11.38 -35.68
C LEU A 11 -7.31 12.58 -36.39
N LYS A 12 -7.96 13.75 -36.42
CA LYS A 12 -7.42 14.95 -37.09
C LYS A 12 -6.56 15.77 -36.13
N SER A 13 -5.25 15.77 -36.37
CA SER A 13 -4.22 16.54 -35.63
C SER A 13 -4.31 18.06 -35.81
N GLU A 14 -5.23 18.54 -36.64
CA GLU A 14 -5.47 19.96 -36.93
C GLU A 14 -6.32 20.66 -35.86
N PHE A 15 -6.90 19.92 -34.92
CA PHE A 15 -7.72 20.47 -33.84
C PHE A 15 -7.00 20.27 -32.49
N GLU A 16 -7.09 21.26 -31.58
CA GLU A 16 -6.52 21.22 -30.21
C GLU A 16 -6.80 19.91 -29.45
N ASP A 17 -6.08 19.65 -28.35
CA ASP A 17 -6.26 18.41 -27.58
C ASP A 17 -7.75 18.19 -27.23
N PHE A 18 -8.26 16.99 -27.55
CA PHE A 18 -9.65 16.60 -27.25
C PHE A 18 -10.00 16.85 -25.78
N SER A 19 -9.04 16.64 -24.89
CA SER A 19 -9.16 16.86 -23.45
C SER A 19 -9.46 18.33 -23.12
N ILE A 20 -8.87 19.28 -23.84
CA ILE A 20 -9.08 20.72 -23.65
C ILE A 20 -10.49 21.10 -24.11
N ARG A 21 -10.92 20.63 -25.29
CA ARG A 21 -12.26 20.91 -25.80
C ARG A 21 -13.36 20.28 -24.95
N PHE A 22 -13.16 19.05 -24.50
CA PHE A 22 -14.12 18.36 -23.64
C PHE A 22 -14.23 19.07 -22.28
N SER A 23 -13.10 19.52 -21.73
CA SER A 23 -13.08 20.33 -20.51
C SER A 23 -13.83 21.66 -20.70
N ASN A 24 -13.63 22.36 -21.83
CA ASN A 24 -14.35 23.60 -22.13
C ASN A 24 -15.86 23.35 -22.32
N TYR A 25 -16.26 22.25 -22.96
CA TYR A 25 -17.66 21.88 -23.08
C TYR A 25 -18.31 21.63 -21.70
N LEU A 26 -17.62 20.93 -20.80
CA LEU A 26 -18.10 20.70 -19.43
C LEU A 26 -18.17 22.02 -18.63
N LEU A 27 -17.16 22.89 -18.77
CA LEU A 27 -17.12 24.21 -18.13
C LEU A 27 -18.28 25.11 -18.58
N SER A 28 -18.56 25.14 -19.88
CA SER A 28 -19.56 26.03 -20.47
C SER A 28 -20.99 25.51 -20.36
N ASN A 29 -21.22 24.19 -20.42
CA ASN A 29 -22.58 23.62 -20.47
C ASN A 29 -23.09 23.02 -19.15
N LEU A 30 -22.23 22.77 -18.16
CA LEU A 30 -22.64 22.18 -16.87
C LEU A 30 -22.67 23.19 -15.71
N ASN A 31 -22.70 24.50 -16.01
CA ASN A 31 -22.69 25.57 -14.99
C ASN A 31 -21.65 25.34 -13.89
N LEU A 32 -20.40 25.03 -14.28
CA LEU A 32 -19.35 24.68 -13.31
C LEU A 32 -19.12 25.80 -12.27
N ASN A 33 -19.42 27.05 -12.62
CA ASN A 33 -19.37 28.18 -11.69
C ASN A 33 -20.36 28.01 -10.52
N GLU A 34 -21.57 27.50 -10.75
CA GLU A 34 -22.54 27.23 -9.68
C GLU A 34 -22.08 26.07 -8.77
N VAL A 35 -21.43 25.06 -9.36
CA VAL A 35 -20.80 23.97 -8.60
C VAL A 35 -19.62 24.49 -7.77
N LEU A 36 -18.80 25.39 -8.32
CA LEU A 36 -17.69 26.01 -7.62
C LEU A 36 -18.17 26.94 -6.50
N ASP A 37 -19.29 27.65 -6.67
CA ASP A 37 -19.91 28.47 -5.62
C ASP A 37 -20.45 27.62 -4.46
N SER A 38 -20.86 26.37 -4.72
CA SER A 38 -21.27 25.42 -3.69
C SER A 38 -20.09 24.89 -2.84
N ILE A 39 -18.85 25.06 -3.32
CA ILE A 39 -17.65 24.63 -2.58
C ILE A 39 -17.32 25.71 -1.55
N ASN A 40 -17.50 25.38 -0.28
CA ASN A 40 -17.04 26.23 0.82
C ASN A 40 -15.51 26.37 0.77
N ILE A 41 -15.03 27.52 0.30
CA ILE A 41 -13.61 27.81 0.09
C ILE A 41 -12.82 27.70 1.40
N LYS A 42 -13.40 28.03 2.56
CA LYS A 42 -12.74 27.84 3.87
C LYS A 42 -12.54 26.36 4.20
N THR A 43 -13.56 25.52 3.99
CA THR A 43 -13.48 24.06 4.18
C THR A 43 -12.50 23.44 3.18
N TYR A 44 -12.56 23.85 1.92
CA TYR A 44 -11.65 23.39 0.88
C TYR A 44 -10.20 23.81 1.16
N LEU A 45 -9.93 25.06 1.55
CA LEU A 45 -8.59 25.53 1.91
C LEU A 45 -8.07 24.90 3.21
N LYS A 46 -8.94 24.64 4.19
CA LYS A 46 -8.59 23.91 5.42
C LYS A 46 -8.15 22.47 5.13
N ASN A 47 -8.76 21.84 4.12
CA ASN A 47 -8.42 20.47 3.70
C ASN A 47 -7.31 20.43 2.64
N LYS A 48 -7.14 21.48 1.84
CA LYS A 48 -6.13 21.60 0.78
C LYS A 48 -4.77 22.06 1.31
N ARG A 49 -4.73 22.76 2.45
CA ARG A 49 -3.50 23.19 3.11
C ARG A 49 -3.26 22.41 4.40
N ILE A 50 -2.70 21.20 4.26
CA ILE A 50 -1.71 20.74 5.25
C ILE A 50 -0.45 20.29 4.49
N PRO A 51 0.44 21.21 4.12
CA PRO A 51 1.82 20.91 3.85
C PRO A 51 2.64 21.21 5.10
N LEU A 52 2.67 20.27 6.03
CA LEU A 52 3.77 20.13 6.98
C LEU A 52 4.62 18.99 6.43
N ASP A 53 5.83 19.31 5.99
CA ASP A 53 6.87 18.41 5.50
C ASP A 53 6.39 17.15 4.71
N VAL A 54 5.73 17.41 3.58
CA VAL A 54 4.94 16.41 2.85
C VAL A 54 5.77 15.41 2.05
N LYS A 55 7.09 15.56 1.87
CA LYS A 55 7.89 14.50 1.23
C LYS A 55 8.13 13.31 2.16
N GLY A 56 8.34 13.56 3.45
CA GLY A 56 8.40 12.53 4.49
C GLY A 56 7.01 12.03 4.90
N LEU A 57 6.04 12.94 5.00
CA LEU A 57 4.66 12.62 5.36
C LEU A 57 3.86 11.96 4.22
N HIS A 58 4.06 12.26 2.92
CA HIS A 58 3.43 11.49 1.85
C HIS A 58 3.99 10.08 1.71
N GLY A 59 5.30 9.88 1.96
CA GLY A 59 5.90 8.54 1.97
C GLY A 59 5.34 7.67 3.09
N ASN A 60 5.14 8.25 4.27
CA ASN A 60 4.61 7.53 5.44
C ASN A 60 3.08 7.57 5.59
N TYR A 61 2.38 8.48 4.91
CA TYR A 61 0.92 8.62 5.00
C TYR A 61 0.18 7.29 4.82
N PRO A 62 0.58 6.46 3.86
CA PRO A 62 -0.09 5.18 3.67
C PRO A 62 0.20 4.17 4.78
N LYS A 63 1.44 4.12 5.28
CA LYS A 63 1.79 3.32 6.45
C LYS A 63 1.01 3.77 7.67
N ILE A 64 0.88 5.08 7.89
CA ILE A 64 0.02 5.67 8.93
C ILE A 64 -1.43 5.23 8.74
N LYS A 65 -1.95 5.20 7.50
CA LYS A 65 -3.32 4.76 7.21
C LYS A 65 -3.52 3.27 7.54
N ILE A 66 -2.53 2.43 7.22
CA ILE A 66 -2.55 1.00 7.58
C ILE A 66 -2.52 0.80 9.09
N ILE A 67 -1.62 1.49 9.80
CA ILE A 67 -1.51 1.45 11.27
C ILE A 67 -2.84 1.88 11.92
N LYS A 68 -3.40 3.03 11.50
CA LYS A 68 -4.69 3.50 12.01
C LYS A 68 -5.84 2.52 11.74
N THR A 69 -5.80 1.83 10.59
CA THR A 69 -6.80 0.82 10.24
C THR A 69 -6.70 -0.39 11.16
N LEU A 70 -5.49 -0.85 11.48
CA LEU A 70 -5.28 -1.94 12.44
C LEU A 70 -5.76 -1.51 13.84
N GLU A 71 -5.32 -0.35 14.33
CA GLU A 71 -5.69 0.16 15.65
C GLU A 71 -7.21 0.36 15.79
N SER A 72 -7.89 0.88 14.77
CA SER A 72 -9.36 1.03 14.78
C SER A 72 -10.11 -0.31 14.76
N ASN A 73 -9.44 -1.41 14.41
CA ASN A 73 -10.00 -2.77 14.41
C ASN A 73 -9.50 -3.62 15.60
N GLY A 74 -8.99 -2.96 16.64
CA GLY A 74 -8.63 -3.60 17.92
C GLY A 74 -7.23 -4.21 17.96
N TYR A 75 -6.43 -4.04 16.91
CA TYR A 75 -5.03 -4.48 16.93
C TYR A 75 -4.20 -3.52 17.78
N LYS A 76 -3.39 -4.07 18.68
CA LYS A 76 -2.47 -3.31 19.52
C LYS A 76 -1.10 -3.23 18.86
N ASN A 77 -0.60 -2.00 18.67
CA ASN A 77 0.78 -1.78 18.26
C ASN A 77 1.72 -2.05 19.45
N ILE A 78 2.68 -2.96 19.28
CA ILE A 78 3.67 -3.31 20.32
C ILE A 78 5.07 -2.69 20.09
N ASP A 79 5.20 -1.74 19.16
CA ASP A 79 6.47 -1.09 18.83
C ASP A 79 7.13 -0.46 20.06
N CYS A 80 6.37 0.24 20.90
CA CYS A 80 6.89 0.85 22.14
C CYS A 80 7.49 -0.19 23.09
N LEU A 81 6.83 -1.36 23.23
CA LEU A 81 7.29 -2.45 24.08
C LEU A 81 8.58 -3.07 23.53
N LEU A 82 8.62 -3.34 22.22
CA LEU A 82 9.78 -3.88 21.54
C LEU A 82 10.98 -2.93 21.61
N ASN A 83 10.75 -1.64 21.33
CA ASN A 83 11.80 -0.61 21.40
C ASN A 83 12.34 -0.45 22.82
N GLY A 84 11.46 -0.45 23.83
CA GLY A 84 11.87 -0.36 25.24
C GLY A 84 12.76 -1.54 25.69
N LYS A 85 12.62 -2.71 25.06
CA LYS A 85 13.47 -3.89 25.30
C LYS A 85 14.63 -4.02 24.28
N GLY A 86 14.81 -3.08 23.36
CA GLY A 86 15.86 -3.15 22.31
C GLY A 86 15.65 -4.27 21.28
N ILE A 87 14.41 -4.76 21.11
CA ILE A 87 14.11 -5.88 20.21
C ILE A 87 13.87 -5.36 18.80
N HIS A 88 14.87 -5.54 17.92
CA HIS A 88 14.79 -5.22 16.49
C HIS A 88 14.62 -6.46 15.59
N THR A 89 15.00 -7.64 16.09
CA THR A 89 14.83 -8.93 15.42
C THR A 89 13.90 -9.81 16.24
N LEU A 90 12.79 -10.22 15.63
CA LEU A 90 11.79 -11.08 16.23
C LEU A 90 12.21 -12.54 16.11
N LYS A 91 12.06 -13.28 17.19
CA LYS A 91 12.06 -14.74 17.16
C LYS A 91 10.76 -15.25 16.54
N HIS A 92 10.75 -16.52 16.13
CA HIS A 92 9.57 -17.16 15.55
C HIS A 92 8.44 -17.34 16.57
N ASP A 93 8.76 -17.22 17.86
CA ASP A 93 7.81 -17.14 18.96
C ASP A 93 8.17 -15.93 19.84
N LEU A 94 7.27 -14.93 19.86
CA LEU A 94 7.50 -13.69 20.60
C LEU A 94 7.55 -13.93 22.10
N CYS A 95 6.91 -14.99 22.61
CA CYS A 95 6.92 -15.35 24.03
C CYS A 95 8.34 -15.69 24.53
N GLN A 96 9.29 -15.96 23.63
CA GLN A 96 10.70 -16.17 23.99
C GLN A 96 11.47 -14.86 24.22
N GLN A 97 10.86 -13.70 23.94
CA GLN A 97 11.47 -12.38 24.11
C GLN A 97 10.63 -11.47 25.00
N ILE A 98 9.33 -11.74 25.11
CA ILE A 98 8.36 -10.94 25.86
C ILE A 98 7.45 -11.87 26.64
N ASP A 99 7.23 -11.54 27.92
CA ASP A 99 6.29 -12.29 28.76
C ASP A 99 4.86 -12.22 28.19
N SER A 100 4.23 -13.38 28.06
CA SER A 100 2.88 -13.50 27.48
C SER A 100 1.83 -12.69 28.25
N CYS A 101 2.02 -12.49 29.55
CA CYS A 101 1.18 -11.64 30.41
C CYS A 101 1.20 -10.14 30.04
N VAL A 102 2.15 -9.70 29.22
CA VAL A 102 2.18 -8.34 28.66
C VAL A 102 1.48 -8.28 27.30
N LEU A 103 1.40 -9.43 26.63
CA LEU A 103 0.79 -9.64 25.32
C LEU A 103 -0.69 -10.05 25.45
N ASN A 104 -1.42 -9.52 26.43
CA ASN A 104 -2.83 -9.87 26.74
C ASN A 104 -3.86 -9.56 25.63
N ASN A 105 -3.43 -9.27 24.40
CA ASN A 105 -4.29 -9.07 23.24
C ASN A 105 -3.87 -10.08 22.16
N ASP A 106 -4.82 -10.83 21.61
CA ASP A 106 -4.57 -11.78 20.53
C ASP A 106 -4.24 -11.05 19.21
N LYS A 107 -4.74 -9.83 19.05
CA LYS A 107 -4.51 -8.96 17.90
C LYS A 107 -3.37 -7.99 18.19
N ILE A 108 -2.15 -8.39 17.88
CA ILE A 108 -0.98 -7.52 17.97
C ILE A 108 -0.27 -7.38 16.62
N PHE A 109 0.38 -6.24 16.44
CA PHE A 109 1.25 -5.98 15.30
C PHE A 109 2.44 -5.11 15.71
N CYS A 110 3.48 -5.13 14.88
CA CYS A 110 4.62 -4.22 15.00
C CYS A 110 5.05 -3.76 13.61
N THR A 111 5.88 -2.73 13.56
CA THR A 111 6.41 -2.18 12.33
C THR A 111 7.92 -2.21 12.33
N GLU A 112 8.53 -2.24 11.14
CA GLU A 112 9.98 -2.08 10.99
C GLU A 112 10.79 -3.13 11.77
N ARG A 113 10.56 -4.42 11.51
CA ARG A 113 11.26 -5.51 12.22
C ARG A 113 11.87 -6.54 11.29
N TYR A 114 13.01 -7.07 11.72
CA TYR A 114 13.58 -8.29 11.17
C TYR A 114 12.93 -9.51 11.83
N ILE A 115 12.95 -10.64 11.13
CA ILE A 115 12.61 -11.94 11.71
C ILE A 115 13.82 -12.84 11.56
N GLU A 116 14.14 -13.58 12.61
CA GLU A 116 15.27 -14.49 12.64
C GLU A 116 15.27 -15.43 11.42
N ASN A 117 16.42 -15.56 10.79
CA ASN A 117 16.67 -16.41 9.60
C ASN A 117 15.91 -16.01 8.31
N ILE A 118 15.19 -14.88 8.27
CA ILE A 118 14.63 -14.38 7.02
C ILE A 118 15.59 -13.38 6.37
N ILE A 119 16.02 -13.71 5.15
CA ILE A 119 16.94 -12.92 4.34
C ILE A 119 16.31 -12.52 3.01
N LYS A 120 16.93 -11.55 2.34
CA LYS A 120 16.70 -11.25 0.93
C LYS A 120 17.54 -12.22 0.08
N PRO A 121 16.93 -13.06 -0.77
CA PRO A 121 17.65 -14.11 -1.50
C PRO A 121 18.78 -13.61 -2.41
N ARG A 122 18.68 -12.37 -2.91
CA ARG A 122 19.63 -11.83 -3.90
C ARG A 122 20.96 -11.37 -3.32
N ASP A 123 20.96 -10.83 -2.10
CA ASP A 123 22.14 -10.23 -1.47
C ASP A 123 22.47 -10.82 -0.10
N ASN A 124 21.72 -11.86 0.33
CA ASN A 124 21.87 -12.55 1.61
C ASN A 124 21.83 -11.65 2.85
N LYS A 125 21.21 -10.47 2.74
CA LYS A 125 21.04 -9.55 3.88
C LYS A 125 19.74 -9.86 4.64
N PRO A 126 19.71 -9.65 5.96
CA PRO A 126 18.46 -9.75 6.73
C PRO A 126 17.35 -8.92 6.12
N LYS A 127 16.13 -9.48 6.03
CA LYS A 127 14.97 -8.76 5.52
C LYS A 127 14.25 -8.07 6.67
N LYS A 128 14.18 -6.74 6.60
CA LYS A 128 13.29 -5.93 7.43
C LYS A 128 11.94 -5.83 6.76
N PHE A 129 10.87 -6.08 7.51
CA PHE A 129 9.49 -5.93 7.06
C PHE A 129 8.90 -4.64 7.59
N ASP A 130 8.10 -3.97 6.75
CA ASP A 130 7.42 -2.72 7.10
C ASP A 130 6.34 -2.94 8.18
N LEU A 131 5.64 -4.08 8.13
CA LEU A 131 4.58 -4.47 9.05
C LEU A 131 4.60 -5.99 9.28
N VAL A 132 4.40 -6.40 10.53
CA VAL A 132 4.24 -7.80 10.95
C VAL A 132 3.01 -7.90 11.83
N ILE A 133 2.06 -8.76 11.45
CA ILE A 133 0.88 -9.12 12.25
C ILE A 133 1.09 -10.54 12.81
N PHE A 134 0.77 -10.70 14.08
CA PHE A 134 0.97 -11.94 14.81
C PHE A 134 -0.32 -12.74 14.92
N SER A 135 -0.17 -14.06 15.04
CA SER A 135 -1.25 -14.99 15.42
C SER A 135 -0.73 -15.86 16.54
N ASN A 136 -1.44 -15.89 17.68
CA ASN A 136 -1.01 -16.61 18.89
C ASN A 136 0.44 -16.24 19.31
N HIS A 137 0.76 -14.95 19.30
CA HIS A 137 2.08 -14.37 19.60
C HIS A 137 3.23 -14.83 18.67
N LYS A 138 2.93 -15.48 17.56
CA LYS A 138 3.92 -15.85 16.53
C LYS A 138 3.76 -14.93 15.32
N PRO A 139 4.85 -14.38 14.74
CA PRO A 139 4.75 -13.69 13.46
C PRO A 139 4.02 -14.57 12.45
N LYS A 140 3.04 -14.03 11.73
CA LYS A 140 2.23 -14.81 10.79
C LYS A 140 2.13 -14.15 9.42
N TYR A 141 1.79 -12.86 9.41
CA TYR A 141 1.57 -12.10 8.19
C TYR A 141 2.61 -11.00 8.08
N LEU A 142 3.42 -11.08 7.04
CA LEU A 142 4.58 -10.23 6.79
C LEU A 142 4.27 -9.33 5.60
N PHE A 143 4.47 -8.03 5.75
CA PHE A 143 4.06 -7.07 4.72
C PHE A 143 5.20 -6.14 4.30
N GLU A 144 5.27 -5.91 2.99
CA GLU A 144 5.92 -4.75 2.39
C GLU A 144 4.85 -3.78 1.89
N ILE A 145 5.07 -2.49 2.06
CA ILE A 145 4.09 -1.45 1.75
C ILE A 145 4.76 -0.40 0.85
N ASN A 146 4.35 -0.33 -0.41
CA ASN A 146 4.93 0.63 -1.36
C ASN A 146 3.87 1.46 -2.06
N PHE A 147 4.20 2.73 -2.28
CA PHE A 147 3.31 3.70 -2.89
C PHE A 147 3.95 4.28 -4.13
N TYR A 148 3.20 4.23 -5.20
CA TYR A 148 3.66 4.55 -6.54
C TYR A 148 2.85 5.71 -7.08
N SER A 149 2.62 6.71 -6.22
CA SER A 149 1.74 7.88 -6.36
C SER A 149 1.73 8.55 -7.74
N THR A 150 2.75 8.30 -8.57
CA THR A 150 2.78 8.50 -10.01
C THR A 150 3.67 7.42 -10.66
N SER A 151 3.41 7.10 -11.93
CA SER A 151 4.14 6.13 -12.75
C SER A 151 5.67 6.29 -12.68
N GLY A 152 6.42 5.19 -12.54
CA GLY A 152 7.88 5.21 -12.51
C GLY A 152 8.56 3.84 -12.41
N THR A 153 9.86 3.82 -12.72
CA THR A 153 10.75 2.64 -12.79
C THR A 153 10.95 1.88 -11.47
N LYS A 154 10.59 2.48 -10.32
CA LYS A 154 10.75 1.86 -8.99
C LYS A 154 9.93 0.59 -8.79
N ILE A 155 8.82 0.42 -9.51
CA ILE A 155 7.96 -0.77 -9.40
C ILE A 155 8.65 -1.99 -9.98
N GLY A 156 9.29 -1.84 -11.14
CA GLY A 156 9.99 -2.94 -11.81
C GLY A 156 11.16 -3.47 -10.99
N ILE A 157 11.82 -2.62 -10.20
CA ILE A 157 12.94 -3.00 -9.34
C ILE A 157 12.44 -3.84 -8.16
N ASN A 158 11.38 -3.39 -7.48
CA ASN A 158 10.83 -4.09 -6.31
C ASN A 158 10.11 -5.40 -6.70
N GLN A 159 9.53 -5.47 -7.90
CA GLN A 159 8.74 -6.62 -8.36
C GLN A 159 9.50 -7.95 -8.21
N ASN A 160 10.68 -8.05 -8.83
CA ASN A 160 11.40 -9.31 -8.86
C ASN A 160 12.00 -9.65 -7.49
N GLU A 161 12.41 -8.65 -6.70
CA GLU A 161 12.88 -8.86 -5.32
C GLU A 161 11.77 -9.47 -4.44
N TYR A 162 10.54 -8.96 -4.57
CA TYR A 162 9.41 -9.46 -3.77
C TYR A 162 8.90 -10.82 -4.25
N VAL A 163 8.98 -11.13 -5.56
CA VAL A 163 8.72 -12.49 -6.06
C VAL A 163 9.71 -13.47 -5.44
N ASP A 164 11.01 -13.19 -5.53
CA ASP A 164 12.05 -14.06 -4.96
C ASP A 164 11.88 -14.24 -3.45
N LEU A 165 11.56 -13.15 -2.74
CA LEU A 165 11.30 -13.18 -1.30
C LEU A 165 10.06 -14.02 -0.95
N ASN A 166 8.97 -13.88 -1.72
CA ASN A 166 7.75 -14.64 -1.49
C ASN A 166 7.98 -16.15 -1.67
N GLU A 167 8.64 -16.55 -2.75
CA GLU A 167 8.97 -17.96 -3.01
C GLU A 167 9.94 -18.51 -1.96
N TYR A 168 10.93 -17.72 -1.55
CA TYR A 168 11.83 -18.08 -0.45
C TYR A 168 11.06 -18.30 0.86
N ILE A 169 10.13 -17.41 1.22
CA ILE A 169 9.34 -17.55 2.45
C ILE A 169 8.44 -18.78 2.38
N LYS A 170 7.70 -18.97 1.27
CA LYS A 170 6.83 -20.14 1.05
C LYS A 170 7.60 -21.45 1.16
N LYS A 171 8.81 -21.52 0.58
CA LYS A 171 9.65 -22.73 0.56
C LYS A 171 10.26 -23.07 1.92
N ASN A 172 10.69 -22.06 2.68
CA ASN A 172 11.50 -22.27 3.89
C ASN A 172 10.72 -22.07 5.21
N PHE A 173 9.59 -21.37 5.18
CA PHE A 173 8.82 -20.98 6.37
C PHE A 173 7.32 -21.15 6.15
N SER A 174 6.83 -22.39 6.23
CA SER A 174 5.41 -22.75 5.98
C SER A 174 4.41 -22.05 6.90
N ASN A 175 4.86 -21.55 8.06
CA ASN A 175 4.06 -20.81 9.01
C ASN A 175 3.91 -19.32 8.65
N PHE A 176 4.73 -18.74 7.77
CA PHE A 176 4.65 -17.33 7.41
C PHE A 176 3.90 -17.12 6.08
N LYS A 177 3.22 -15.98 5.98
CA LYS A 177 2.60 -15.51 4.73
C LYS A 177 3.13 -14.13 4.42
N PHE A 178 3.69 -13.98 3.23
CA PHE A 178 4.20 -12.71 2.76
C PHE A 178 3.18 -12.05 1.83
N TYR A 179 2.95 -10.76 2.03
CA TYR A 179 2.02 -9.97 1.26
C TYR A 179 2.61 -8.62 0.89
N TRP A 180 2.14 -8.09 -0.24
CA TRP A 180 2.54 -6.79 -0.74
C TRP A 180 1.34 -5.85 -0.78
N ILE A 181 1.44 -4.68 -0.16
CA ILE A 181 0.42 -3.63 -0.13
C ILE A 181 0.85 -2.46 -1.02
N THR A 182 -0.08 -1.98 -1.85
CA THR A 182 0.10 -0.86 -2.77
C THR A 182 -1.01 0.20 -2.65
N ASP A 183 -0.85 1.38 -3.27
CA ASP A 183 -1.97 2.34 -3.46
C ASP A 183 -2.96 1.88 -4.53
N GLY A 184 -2.56 0.98 -5.42
CA GLY A 184 -3.40 0.45 -6.49
C GLY A 184 -3.43 1.30 -7.76
N ASN A 185 -2.98 2.56 -7.71
CA ASN A 185 -3.05 3.49 -8.85
C ASN A 185 -2.27 2.98 -10.06
N TYR A 186 -1.09 2.42 -9.85
CA TYR A 186 -0.27 1.91 -10.95
C TYR A 186 -0.94 0.76 -11.72
N TRP A 187 -1.67 -0.12 -11.03
CA TRP A 187 -2.33 -1.28 -11.66
C TRP A 187 -3.45 -0.89 -12.63
N LEU A 188 -3.89 0.37 -12.60
CA LEU A 188 -4.87 0.92 -13.54
C LEU A 188 -4.27 1.35 -14.88
N THR A 189 -2.93 1.45 -14.97
CA THR A 189 -2.23 1.72 -16.24
C THR A 189 -2.15 0.47 -17.10
N THR A 190 -2.01 0.61 -18.42
CA THR A 190 -1.86 -0.55 -19.34
C THR A 190 -0.69 -1.45 -18.95
N ASP A 191 0.48 -0.86 -18.70
CA ASP A 191 1.68 -1.60 -18.29
C ASP A 191 1.53 -2.22 -16.90
N GLY A 192 0.91 -1.48 -15.97
CA GLY A 192 0.66 -1.98 -14.62
C GLY A 192 -0.30 -3.16 -14.61
N LYS A 193 -1.36 -3.14 -15.42
CA LYS A 193 -2.30 -4.26 -15.54
C LYS A 193 -1.60 -5.54 -16.01
N ALA A 194 -0.78 -5.45 -17.05
CA ALA A 194 -0.02 -6.59 -17.56
C ALA A 194 0.93 -7.17 -16.49
N ARG A 195 1.63 -6.30 -15.75
CA ARG A 195 2.51 -6.71 -14.64
C ARG A 195 1.74 -7.33 -13.48
N PHE A 196 0.61 -6.74 -13.09
CA PHE A 196 -0.23 -7.27 -12.02
C PHE A 196 -0.70 -8.69 -12.35
N LEU A 197 -1.17 -8.94 -13.58
CA LEU A 197 -1.58 -10.27 -14.02
C LEU A 197 -0.44 -11.29 -13.95
N ASN A 198 0.78 -10.89 -14.32
CA ASN A 198 1.95 -11.77 -14.16
C ASN A 198 2.26 -12.07 -12.69
N LEU A 199 2.14 -11.07 -11.81
CA LEU A 199 2.37 -11.21 -10.38
C LEU A 199 1.40 -12.16 -9.67
N LEU A 200 0.16 -12.31 -10.18
CA LEU A 200 -0.82 -13.26 -9.63
C LEU A 200 -0.37 -14.73 -9.74
N ASN A 201 0.62 -15.04 -10.58
CA ASN A 201 1.20 -16.40 -10.64
C ASN A 201 2.16 -16.70 -9.48
N HIS A 202 2.64 -15.67 -8.77
CA HIS A 202 3.63 -15.80 -7.70
C HIS A 202 3.00 -15.52 -6.33
N PHE A 203 2.13 -14.52 -6.25
CA PHE A 203 1.47 -14.11 -5.02
C PHE A 203 0.08 -14.71 -4.89
N ASP A 204 -0.21 -15.27 -3.72
CA ASP A 204 -1.59 -15.67 -3.38
C ASP A 204 -2.50 -14.45 -3.35
N LYS A 205 -1.94 -13.30 -2.95
CA LYS A 205 -2.63 -12.03 -2.90
C LYS A 205 -1.67 -10.84 -2.91
N ILE A 206 -2.05 -9.82 -3.67
CA ILE A 206 -1.50 -8.47 -3.58
C ILE A 206 -2.63 -7.56 -3.14
N PHE A 207 -2.35 -6.73 -2.14
CA PHE A 207 -3.31 -5.79 -1.57
C PHE A 207 -3.15 -4.42 -2.21
N ASN A 208 -4.27 -3.74 -2.39
CA ASN A 208 -4.27 -2.28 -2.27
C ASN A 208 -4.75 -1.91 -0.85
N ILE A 209 -4.52 -0.66 -0.42
CA ILE A 209 -4.90 -0.21 0.94
C ILE A 209 -6.38 -0.48 1.26
N ASN A 210 -7.28 -0.31 0.28
CA ASN A 210 -8.72 -0.47 0.54
C ASN A 210 -9.08 -1.95 0.75
N ILE A 211 -8.54 -2.85 -0.08
CA ILE A 211 -8.71 -4.31 0.10
C ILE A 211 -8.11 -4.73 1.45
N PHE A 212 -6.94 -4.20 1.84
CA PHE A 212 -6.37 -4.49 3.15
C PHE A 212 -7.33 -4.06 4.27
N LYS A 213 -7.91 -2.87 4.17
CA LYS A 213 -8.87 -2.34 5.15
C LYS A 213 -10.13 -3.21 5.25
N GLU A 214 -10.69 -3.62 4.12
CA GLU A 214 -11.87 -4.52 4.09
C GLU A 214 -11.58 -5.88 4.73
N GLN A 215 -10.33 -6.32 4.65
CA GLN A 215 -9.92 -7.65 5.09
C GLN A 215 -9.12 -7.68 6.39
N VAL A 216 -9.01 -6.54 7.07
CA VAL A 216 -8.20 -6.41 8.28
C VAL A 216 -8.60 -7.42 9.36
N ASN A 217 -9.87 -7.81 9.42
CA ASN A 217 -10.39 -8.77 10.40
C ASN A 217 -10.09 -10.23 10.10
N TYR A 218 -9.52 -10.56 8.93
CA TYR A 218 -9.11 -11.93 8.58
C TYR A 218 -7.67 -12.27 8.98
N PHE A 219 -6.92 -11.30 9.54
CA PHE A 219 -5.58 -11.51 10.05
C PHE A 219 -5.62 -11.91 11.52
#